data_AF-A0A2A2DEK9-F1
#
_entry.id   AF-A0A2A2DEK9-F1
#
_cell.length_a   1.000
_cell.length_b   1.000
_cell.length_c   1.000
_cell.angle_alpha   90.00
_cell.angle_beta   90.00
_cell.angle_gamma   90.00
#
_symmetry.space_group_name_H-M   'P 1'
#
loop_
_entity.id
_entity.type
_entity.pdbx_description
1 polymer ?
#
loop_
_entity_poly.entity_id
_entity_poly.type
_entity_poly.pdbx_seq_one_letter_code
_entity_poly.pdbx_strand_id
1 'polypeptide(L)'
;MPTPEPVKLRSDFGEPYVLAVPHTPVTDPRLSATDVGVYMRCRWLLDVCFPYGSLDWLISELRMPKTETHESVQRLVELGYLETVGAVEVEFRSAREIGDGVRTAIEATMDDLTPTERAAVARFADLVDQRQERATAALRAEQMRGLSGS
;
A
#
# COMPACT_ATOMS: atom_id res chain seq x y z
N MET A 1 -21.63 -22.53 19.99
CA MET A 1 -20.48 -21.62 19.84
C MET A 1 -20.98 -20.40 19.08
N PRO A 2 -20.94 -19.18 19.63
CA PRO A 2 -21.28 -18.01 18.85
C PRO A 2 -20.26 -17.91 17.69
N THR A 3 -20.76 -17.74 16.47
CA THR A 3 -19.94 -17.43 15.31
C THR A 3 -19.25 -16.10 15.58
N PRO A 4 -17.91 -16.01 15.53
CA PRO A 4 -17.24 -14.73 15.70
C PRO A 4 -17.79 -13.76 14.65
N GLU A 5 -18.21 -12.57 15.09
CA GLU A 5 -18.63 -11.53 14.16
C GLU A 5 -17.47 -11.28 13.19
N PRO A 6 -17.73 -11.20 11.87
CA PRO A 6 -16.68 -10.87 10.93
C PRO A 6 -16.10 -9.51 11.33
N VAL A 7 -14.80 -9.50 11.63
CA VAL A 7 -14.07 -8.25 11.85
C VAL A 7 -14.21 -7.46 10.55
N LYS A 8 -15.13 -6.50 10.58
CA LYS A 8 -15.21 -5.46 9.57
C LYS A 8 -13.90 -4.69 9.72
N LEU A 9 -12.90 -5.09 8.94
CA LEU A 9 -11.98 -4.12 8.38
C LEU A 9 -12.92 -3.09 7.74
N ARG A 10 -13.07 -1.93 8.38
CA ARG A 10 -14.04 -0.90 7.98
C ARG A 10 -13.42 -0.06 6.87
N SER A 11 -14.06 -0.13 5.71
CA SER A 11 -14.16 0.95 4.75
C SER A 11 -15.66 1.26 4.71
N ASP A 12 -16.04 2.52 4.78
CA ASP A 12 -17.42 2.94 4.53
C ASP A 12 -17.83 2.72 3.04
N PHE A 13 -16.91 2.23 2.18
CA PHE A 13 -17.07 2.18 0.72
C PHE A 13 -16.67 0.87 0.01
N GLY A 14 -16.26 -0.19 0.71
CA GLY A 14 -16.18 -1.55 0.12
C GLY A 14 -15.03 -1.83 -0.86
N GLU A 15 -13.91 -1.10 -0.79
CA GLU A 15 -12.71 -1.37 -1.60
C GLU A 15 -11.69 -2.29 -0.88
N PRO A 16 -10.85 -3.06 -1.62
CA PRO A 16 -9.88 -3.98 -1.04
C PRO A 16 -8.70 -3.27 -0.34
N TYR A 17 -8.27 -3.81 0.81
CA TYR A 17 -7.15 -3.32 1.63
C TYR A 17 -5.78 -3.59 1.00
N VAL A 18 -4.81 -2.74 1.32
CA VAL A 18 -3.38 -2.96 1.03
C VAL A 18 -2.59 -2.91 2.34
N LEU A 19 -1.54 -3.74 2.45
CA LEU A 19 -0.70 -3.86 3.64
C LEU A 19 0.56 -2.97 3.51
N ALA A 20 1.14 -2.48 4.61
CA ALA A 20 2.48 -1.90 4.67
C ALA A 20 3.32 -2.57 5.78
N VAL A 21 4.64 -2.78 5.58
CA VAL A 21 5.50 -3.54 6.52
C VAL A 21 6.83 -2.80 6.81
N PRO A 22 7.22 -2.54 8.07
CA PRO A 22 8.55 -2.02 8.42
C PRO A 22 9.65 -3.10 8.33
N HIS A 23 10.89 -2.68 8.03
CA HIS A 23 12.01 -3.58 7.68
C HIS A 23 12.71 -4.32 8.84
N THR A 24 12.22 -4.19 10.08
CA THR A 24 12.89 -4.66 11.31
C THR A 24 12.82 -6.18 11.52
N PRO A 25 13.88 -6.83 12.06
CA PRO A 25 13.82 -8.25 12.46
C PRO A 25 12.69 -8.52 13.46
N VAL A 26 11.87 -9.53 13.18
CA VAL A 26 10.78 -9.94 14.07
C VAL A 26 11.33 -10.89 15.13
N THR A 27 11.48 -10.38 16.36
CA THR A 27 11.98 -11.15 17.52
C THR A 27 10.98 -11.21 18.67
N ASP A 28 9.70 -10.91 18.39
CA ASP A 28 8.66 -10.84 19.42
C ASP A 28 8.22 -12.24 19.87
N PRO A 29 8.37 -12.58 21.16
CA PRO A 29 7.99 -13.89 21.69
C PRO A 29 6.48 -14.14 21.68
N ARG A 30 5.64 -13.12 21.44
CA ARG A 30 4.19 -13.25 21.31
C ARG A 30 3.76 -13.84 19.95
N LEU A 31 4.66 -13.85 18.97
CA LEU A 31 4.37 -14.33 17.62
C LEU A 31 4.68 -15.81 17.49
N SER A 32 3.75 -16.57 16.92
CA SER A 32 3.98 -17.95 16.54
C SER A 32 4.82 -18.05 15.26
N ALA A 33 5.36 -19.24 14.99
CA ALA A 33 6.03 -19.52 13.71
C ALA A 33 5.11 -19.28 12.50
N THR A 34 3.80 -19.49 12.65
CA THR A 34 2.79 -19.19 11.63
C THR A 34 2.69 -17.69 11.38
N ASP A 35 2.62 -16.87 12.44
CA ASP A 35 2.54 -15.41 12.31
C ASP A 35 3.81 -14.85 11.64
N VAL A 36 4.99 -15.35 12.01
CA VAL A 36 6.26 -14.98 11.37
C VAL A 36 6.26 -15.37 9.88
N GLY A 37 5.75 -16.56 9.55
CA GLY A 37 5.61 -17.01 8.16
C GLY A 37 4.65 -16.16 7.34
N VAL A 38 3.55 -15.70 7.93
CA VAL A 38 2.60 -14.76 7.29
C VAL A 38 3.27 -13.41 7.08
N TYR A 39 3.92 -12.86 8.11
CA TYR A 39 4.67 -11.60 8.02
C TYR A 39 5.69 -11.61 6.86
N MET A 40 6.49 -12.68 6.74
CA MET A 40 7.50 -12.78 5.68
C MET A 40 6.89 -12.84 4.27
N ARG A 41 5.74 -13.51 4.10
CA ARG A 41 5.04 -13.56 2.80
C ARG A 41 4.36 -12.24 2.46
N CYS A 42 3.77 -11.58 3.45
CA CYS A 42 3.23 -10.22 3.29
C CYS A 42 4.33 -9.23 2.90
N ARG A 43 5.52 -9.33 3.52
CA ARG A 43 6.69 -8.54 3.14
C ARG A 43 7.13 -8.81 1.70
N TRP A 44 7.26 -10.08 1.32
CA TRP A 44 7.58 -10.45 -0.06
C TRP A 44 6.57 -9.87 -1.06
N LEU A 45 5.28 -9.88 -0.73
CA LEU A 45 4.25 -9.27 -1.57
C LEU A 45 4.44 -7.74 -1.74
N LEU A 46 4.87 -7.03 -0.70
CA LEU A 46 5.18 -5.60 -0.83
C LEU A 46 6.46 -5.34 -1.61
N ASP A 47 7.49 -6.17 -1.41
CA ASP A 47 8.79 -5.99 -2.05
C ASP A 47 8.78 -6.41 -3.54
N VAL A 48 7.94 -7.39 -3.92
CA VAL A 48 7.93 -7.98 -5.27
C VAL A 48 6.68 -7.63 -6.08
N CYS A 49 5.52 -7.46 -5.43
CA CYS A 49 4.24 -7.23 -6.11
C CYS A 49 3.72 -5.79 -5.92
N PHE A 50 4.60 -4.84 -5.64
CA PHE A 50 4.23 -3.43 -5.49
C PHE A 50 3.52 -2.89 -6.75
N PRO A 51 2.39 -2.17 -6.65
CA PRO A 51 1.53 -1.92 -5.47
C PRO A 51 0.23 -2.76 -5.41
N TYR A 52 0.14 -3.95 -6.04
CA TYR A 52 -1.14 -4.55 -6.44
C TYR A 52 -1.47 -5.94 -5.90
N GLY A 53 -0.82 -6.40 -4.84
CA GLY A 53 -1.18 -7.67 -4.23
C GLY A 53 -2.35 -7.54 -3.25
N SER A 54 -3.59 -7.87 -3.67
CA SER A 54 -4.65 -8.13 -2.69
C SER A 54 -4.22 -9.29 -1.79
N LEU A 55 -4.43 -9.18 -0.47
CA LEU A 55 -4.17 -10.28 0.46
C LEU A 55 -4.88 -11.58 0.02
N ASP A 56 -6.08 -11.46 -0.56
CA ASP A 56 -6.83 -12.59 -1.08
C ASP A 56 -6.19 -13.22 -2.33
N TRP A 57 -5.52 -12.43 -3.17
CA TRP A 57 -4.71 -12.96 -4.26
C TRP A 57 -3.53 -13.79 -3.72
N LEU A 58 -2.81 -13.27 -2.71
CA LEU A 58 -1.69 -13.98 -2.09
C LEU A 58 -2.14 -15.29 -1.45
N ILE A 59 -3.25 -15.26 -0.71
CA ILE A 59 -3.85 -16.44 -0.08
C ILE A 59 -4.15 -17.50 -1.14
N SER A 60 -4.71 -17.09 -2.27
CA SER A 60 -5.01 -18.00 -3.38
C SER A 60 -3.73 -18.56 -4.02
N GLU A 61 -2.78 -17.68 -4.38
CA GLU A 61 -1.56 -18.04 -5.11
C GLU A 61 -0.68 -19.00 -4.29
N LEU A 62 -0.52 -18.70 -3.00
CA LEU A 62 0.30 -19.50 -2.09
C LEU A 62 -0.49 -20.61 -1.39
N ARG A 63 -1.77 -20.80 -1.74
CA ARG A 63 -2.68 -21.80 -1.15
C ARG A 63 -2.69 -21.78 0.37
N MET A 64 -2.69 -20.58 0.94
CA MET A 64 -2.67 -20.40 2.39
C MET A 64 -4.05 -20.66 2.99
N PRO A 65 -4.15 -21.15 4.24
CA PRO A 65 -5.44 -21.29 4.92
C PRO A 65 -6.06 -19.91 5.13
N LYS A 66 -7.17 -19.61 4.44
CA LYS A 66 -7.75 -18.27 4.38
C LYS A 66 -8.03 -17.69 5.77
N THR A 67 -8.81 -18.39 6.59
CA THR A 67 -9.22 -17.91 7.92
C THR A 67 -8.01 -17.66 8.83
N GLU A 68 -7.11 -18.63 8.97
CA GLU A 68 -5.93 -18.53 9.83
C GLU A 68 -4.97 -17.42 9.36
N THR A 69 -4.88 -17.22 8.04
CA THR A 69 -4.06 -16.14 7.46
C THR A 69 -4.64 -14.78 7.80
N HIS A 70 -5.96 -14.60 7.64
CA HIS A 70 -6.65 -13.36 8.00
C HIS A 70 -6.50 -13.04 9.50
N GLU A 71 -6.66 -14.03 10.38
CA GLU A 71 -6.43 -13.86 11.82
C GLU A 71 -4.98 -13.49 12.15
N SER A 72 -4.01 -14.10 11.46
CA SER A 72 -2.59 -13.78 11.66
C SER A 72 -2.26 -12.36 11.19
N VAL A 73 -2.79 -11.94 10.04
CA VAL A 73 -2.65 -10.56 9.55
C VAL A 73 -3.25 -9.58 10.55
N GLN A 74 -4.44 -9.85 11.08
CA GLN A 74 -5.06 -8.99 12.09
C GLN A 74 -4.17 -8.86 13.32
N ARG A 75 -3.65 -9.96 13.89
CA ARG A 75 -2.73 -9.90 15.03
C ARG A 75 -1.47 -9.09 14.72
N LEU A 76 -0.90 -9.26 13.52
CA LEU A 76 0.28 -8.50 13.11
C LEU A 76 -0.01 -7.00 12.97
N VAL A 77 -1.22 -6.61 12.55
CA VAL A 77 -1.66 -5.21 12.52
C VAL A 77 -1.81 -4.66 13.93
N GLU A 78 -2.50 -5.38 14.82
CA GLU A 78 -2.70 -4.98 16.22
C GLU A 78 -1.37 -4.80 16.97
N LEU A 79 -0.35 -5.60 16.61
CA LEU A 79 0.99 -5.53 17.19
C LEU A 79 1.92 -4.53 16.49
N GLY A 80 1.45 -3.83 15.45
CA GLY A 80 2.20 -2.81 14.72
C GLY A 80 3.26 -3.33 13.75
N TYR A 81 3.21 -4.62 13.41
CA TYR A 81 4.10 -5.24 12.40
C TYR A 81 3.57 -5.07 10.98
N LEU A 82 2.26 -4.86 10.81
CA LEU A 82 1.62 -4.53 9.55
C LEU A 82 0.79 -3.26 9.73
N GLU A 83 0.68 -2.46 8.69
CA GLU A 83 -0.27 -1.36 8.58
C GLU A 83 -1.30 -1.73 7.52
N THR A 84 -2.59 -1.46 7.75
CA THR A 84 -3.62 -1.55 6.70
C THR A 84 -3.92 -0.15 6.20
N VAL A 85 -3.70 0.08 4.90
CA VAL A 85 -3.99 1.35 4.25
C VAL A 85 -5.10 1.17 3.22
N GLY A 86 -5.96 2.19 3.11
CA GLY A 86 -7.01 2.22 2.10
C GLY A 86 -6.44 2.39 0.69
N ALA A 87 -7.19 1.99 -0.34
CA ALA A 87 -6.75 2.07 -1.73
C ALA A 87 -6.38 3.51 -2.16
N VAL A 88 -7.10 4.51 -1.65
CA VAL A 88 -6.81 5.94 -1.89
C VAL A 88 -5.48 6.36 -1.28
N GLU A 89 -5.18 5.90 -0.06
CA GLU A 89 -3.89 6.16 0.60
C GLU A 89 -2.73 5.48 -0.14
N VAL A 90 -2.95 4.28 -0.67
CA VAL A 90 -1.96 3.56 -1.51
C VAL A 90 -1.65 4.34 -2.78
N GLU A 91 -2.68 4.81 -3.49
CA GLU A 91 -2.47 5.61 -4.69
C GLU A 91 -1.77 6.93 -4.36
N PHE A 92 -2.10 7.57 -3.23
CA PHE A 92 -1.38 8.75 -2.76
C PHE A 92 0.11 8.48 -2.50
N ARG A 93 0.43 7.43 -1.72
CA ARG A 93 1.82 7.04 -1.43
C ARG A 93 2.58 6.70 -2.72
N SER A 94 1.96 5.93 -3.61
CA SER A 94 2.54 5.51 -4.90
C SER A 94 2.75 6.67 -5.88
N ALA A 95 1.76 7.55 -6.04
CA ALA A 95 1.88 8.72 -6.91
C ALA A 95 3.00 9.65 -6.42
N ARG A 96 3.14 9.79 -5.10
CA ARG A 96 4.23 10.57 -4.50
C ARG A 96 5.59 9.94 -4.79
N GLU A 97 5.80 8.70 -4.37
CA GLU A 97 7.09 8.01 -4.53
C GLU A 97 7.54 7.92 -5.99
N ILE A 98 6.65 7.47 -6.88
CA ILE A 98 6.94 7.39 -8.31
C ILE A 98 7.23 8.76 -8.88
N GLY A 99 6.46 9.79 -8.51
CA GLY A 99 6.66 11.13 -9.04
C GLY A 99 7.97 11.77 -8.58
N ASP A 100 8.38 11.56 -7.32
CA ASP A 100 9.68 11.99 -6.80
C ASP A 100 10.83 11.28 -7.55
N GLY A 101 10.68 9.98 -7.82
CA GLY A 101 11.63 9.20 -8.62
C GLY A 101 11.72 9.69 -10.07
N VAL A 102 10.58 9.99 -10.70
CA VAL A 102 10.54 10.54 -12.06
C VAL A 102 11.20 11.92 -12.11
N ARG A 103 10.92 12.82 -11.16
CA ARG A 103 11.59 14.13 -11.12
C ARG A 103 13.09 13.98 -11.00
N THR A 104 13.55 13.11 -10.11
CA THR A 104 14.98 12.84 -9.93
C THR A 104 15.61 12.36 -11.24
N ALA A 105 14.95 11.46 -11.97
CA ALA A 105 15.42 10.97 -13.26
C ALA A 105 15.44 12.06 -14.35
N ILE A 106 14.43 12.94 -14.36
CA ILE A 106 14.37 14.09 -15.26
C ILE A 106 15.54 15.02 -14.98
N GLU A 107 15.70 15.47 -13.73
CA GLU A 107 16.78 16.36 -13.30
C GLU A 107 18.16 15.80 -13.66
N ALA A 108 18.37 14.50 -13.49
CA ALA A 108 19.63 13.82 -13.82
C ALA A 108 19.94 13.73 -15.32
N THR A 109 18.93 13.89 -16.20
CA THR A 109 19.09 13.69 -17.65
C THR A 109 18.90 14.96 -18.48
N MET A 110 18.40 16.05 -17.89
CA MET A 110 17.99 17.27 -18.61
C MET A 110 19.09 17.91 -19.48
N ASP A 111 20.35 17.84 -19.07
CA ASP A 111 21.46 18.45 -19.80
C ASP A 111 21.78 17.70 -21.11
N ASP A 112 21.53 16.40 -21.15
CA ASP A 112 21.80 15.52 -22.30
C ASP A 112 20.69 15.55 -23.36
N LEU A 113 19.54 16.15 -23.04
CA LEU A 113 18.38 16.16 -23.91
C LEU A 113 18.44 17.28 -24.97
N THR A 114 18.00 16.96 -26.17
CA THR A 114 17.70 17.96 -27.21
C THR A 114 16.52 18.85 -26.80
N PRO A 115 16.34 20.04 -27.41
CA PRO A 115 15.19 20.90 -27.11
C PRO A 115 13.82 20.22 -27.26
N THR A 116 13.68 19.35 -28.26
CA THR A 116 12.42 18.60 -28.50
C THR A 116 12.16 17.57 -27.40
N GLU A 117 13.20 16.85 -26.96
CA GLU A 117 13.09 15.88 -25.87
C GLU A 117 12.80 16.56 -24.54
N ARG A 118 13.43 17.70 -24.25
CA ARG A 118 13.11 18.52 -23.07
C ARG A 118 11.65 18.92 -23.05
N ALA A 119 11.09 19.33 -24.19
CA ALA A 119 9.67 19.67 -24.27
C ALA A 119 8.75 18.45 -24.04
N ALA A 120 9.16 17.25 -24.48
CA ALA A 120 8.42 16.02 -24.22
C ALA A 120 8.49 15.60 -22.75
N VAL A 121 9.68 15.69 -22.15
CA VAL A 121 9.91 15.39 -20.73
C VAL A 121 9.15 16.37 -19.82
N ALA A 122 9.10 17.66 -20.17
CA ALA A 122 8.30 18.64 -19.44
C ALA A 122 6.80 18.27 -19.43
N ARG A 123 6.23 17.90 -20.58
CA ARG A 123 4.84 17.42 -20.65
C ARG A 123 4.61 16.15 -19.83
N PHE A 124 5.60 15.26 -19.77
CA PHE A 124 5.50 14.07 -18.93
C PHE A 124 5.55 14.42 -17.43
N ALA A 125 6.41 15.36 -17.03
CA ALA A 125 6.44 15.89 -15.67
C ALA A 125 5.08 16.49 -15.27
N ASP A 126 4.44 17.26 -16.16
CA ASP A 126 3.11 17.82 -15.90
C ASP A 126 2.06 16.72 -15.62
N LEU A 127 2.11 15.60 -16.34
CA LEU A 127 1.20 14.46 -16.12
C LEU A 127 1.44 13.78 -14.76
N VAL A 128 2.70 13.71 -14.34
CA VAL A 128 3.09 13.16 -13.03
C VAL A 128 2.60 14.06 -11.91
N ASP A 129 2.81 15.38 -12.02
CA ASP A 129 2.31 16.36 -11.05
C ASP A 129 0.77 16.31 -10.98
N GLN A 130 0.07 16.24 -12.12
CA GLN A 130 -1.40 16.08 -12.14
C GLN A 130 -1.88 14.78 -11.47
N ARG A 131 -1.14 13.68 -11.59
CA ARG A 131 -1.46 12.44 -10.87
C ARG A 131 -1.30 12.63 -9.37
N GLN A 132 -0.20 13.22 -8.93
CA GLN A 132 0.05 13.51 -7.52
C GLN A 132 -1.00 14.43 -6.91
N GLU A 133 -1.40 15.48 -7.62
CA GLU A 133 -2.45 16.41 -7.18
C GLU A 133 -3.79 15.70 -7.01
N ARG A 134 -4.21 14.88 -7.99
CA ARG A 134 -5.44 14.10 -7.91
C ARG A 134 -5.43 13.13 -6.74
N ALA A 135 -4.33 12.40 -6.54
CA ALA A 135 -4.20 11.47 -5.43
C ALA A 135 -4.22 12.19 -4.06
N THR A 136 -3.58 13.35 -3.97
CA THR A 136 -3.61 14.22 -2.78
C THR A 136 -5.02 14.72 -2.48
N ALA A 137 -5.75 15.17 -3.50
CA ALA A 137 -7.13 15.63 -3.34
C ALA A 137 -8.06 14.51 -2.90
N ALA A 138 -7.89 13.30 -3.46
CA ALA A 138 -8.66 12.12 -3.08
C ALA A 138 -8.43 11.74 -1.60
N LEU A 139 -7.17 11.69 -1.15
CA LEU A 139 -6.85 11.39 0.24
C LEU A 139 -7.44 12.43 1.22
N ARG A 140 -7.34 13.72 0.88
CA ARG A 140 -7.95 14.78 1.70
C ARG A 140 -9.46 14.65 1.79
N ALA A 141 -10.11 14.32 0.67
CA ALA A 141 -11.56 14.12 0.65
C ALA A 141 -11.99 12.93 1.53
N GLU A 142 -11.21 11.85 1.53
CA GLU A 142 -11.46 10.69 2.40
C GLU A 142 -11.28 11.03 3.88
N GLN A 143 -10.20 11.74 4.23
CA GLN A 143 -9.96 12.20 5.60
C GLN A 143 -11.07 13.12 6.12
N MET A 144 -11.57 14.05 5.30
CA MET A 144 -12.69 14.93 5.66
C MET A 144 -14.01 14.17 5.84
N ARG A 145 -14.25 13.11 5.06
CA ARG A 145 -15.43 12.24 5.25
C ARG A 145 -15.37 11.47 6.56
N GLY A 146 -14.20 10.93 6.91
CA GLY A 146 -14.00 10.23 8.20
C GLY A 146 -14.23 11.12 9.43
N LEU A 147 -13.88 12.40 9.34
CA LEU A 147 -14.11 13.40 10.41
C LEU A 147 -15.55 13.88 10.53
N SER A 148 -16.35 13.77 9.46
CA SER A 148 -17.75 14.24 9.43
C SER A 148 -18.76 13.15 9.81
N GLY A 149 -18.29 11.89 9.92
CA GLY A 149 -19.10 10.71 10.28
C GLY A 149 -18.83 10.15 11.68
N SER A 150 -17.99 10.82 12.48
CA SER A 150 -17.75 10.53 13.91
C SER A 150 -18.52 11.50 14.81
#